data_AF-A0A3B0BU19-F1
#
_entry.id   AF-A0A3B0BU19-F1
#
_cell.length_a   1.000
_cell.length_b   1.000
_cell.length_c   1.000
_cell.angle_alpha   90.00
_cell.angle_beta   90.00
_cell.angle_gamma   90.00
#
_symmetry.space_group_name_H-M   'P 1'
#
loop_
_entity.id
_entity.type
_entity.pdbx_description
1 polymer ?
#
loop_
_entity_poly.entity_id
_entity_poly.type
_entity_poly.pdbx_seq_one_letter_code
_entity_poly.pdbx_strand_id
1 'polypeptide(L)'
;MNYLDKIDKIIIKVNSVSSEKANELIEIKKSSFTGTELLMSFTYELSLITKKDEELDELVGSDLTELISYCQKIGLSIKDVR
;
A
#
# COMPACT_ATOMS: atom_id res chain seq x y z
N MET A 1 -0.64 -15.58 -4.23
CA MET A 1 -1.39 -14.33 -4.07
C MET A 1 -0.99 -13.40 -5.19
N ASN A 2 -1.94 -12.85 -5.95
CA ASN A 2 -1.66 -11.81 -6.93
C ASN A 2 -1.60 -10.46 -6.18
N TYR A 3 -0.41 -9.88 -6.05
CA TYR A 3 -0.24 -8.63 -5.28
C TYR A 3 -0.87 -7.43 -6.00
N LEU A 4 -0.99 -7.47 -7.33
CA LEU A 4 -1.67 -6.42 -8.09
C LEU A 4 -3.16 -6.35 -7.74
N ASP A 5 -3.83 -7.50 -7.68
CA ASP A 5 -5.24 -7.56 -7.25
C ASP A 5 -5.40 -7.09 -5.80
N LYS A 6 -4.41 -7.34 -4.95
CA LYS A 6 -4.44 -6.88 -3.55
C LYS A 6 -4.26 -5.37 -3.47
N ILE A 7 -3.35 -4.78 -4.24
CA ILE A 7 -3.19 -3.34 -4.40
C ILE A 7 -4.51 -2.70 -4.82
N ASP A 8 -5.18 -3.27 -5.82
CA ASP A 8 -6.48 -2.76 -6.29
C ASP A 8 -7.56 -2.80 -5.21
N LYS A 9 -7.64 -3.91 -4.46
CA LYS A 9 -8.57 -4.02 -3.32
C LYS A 9 -8.27 -2.99 -2.22
N ILE A 10 -7.00 -2.74 -1.92
CA ILE A 10 -6.59 -1.73 -0.95
C ILE A 10 -7.03 -0.34 -1.41
N ILE A 11 -6.78 0.02 -2.69
CA ILE A 11 -7.21 1.31 -3.24
C ILE A 11 -8.72 1.49 -3.09
N ILE A 12 -9.51 0.45 -3.39
CA ILE A 12 -10.98 0.50 -3.24
C ILE A 12 -11.37 0.73 -1.78
N LYS A 13 -10.73 0.03 -0.84
CA LYS A 13 -10.97 0.23 0.60
C LYS A 13 -10.61 1.65 1.04
N VAL A 14 -9.43 2.13 0.70
CA VAL A 14 -9.00 3.51 1.03
C VAL A 14 -9.98 4.53 0.44
N ASN A 15 -10.44 4.33 -0.80
CA ASN A 15 -11.38 5.24 -1.47
C ASN A 15 -12.75 5.33 -0.77
N SER A 16 -13.15 4.29 -0.01
CA SER A 16 -14.39 4.34 0.79
C SER A 16 -14.31 5.28 1.99
N VAL A 17 -13.09 5.61 2.45
CA VAL A 17 -12.83 6.51 3.58
C VAL A 17 -12.31 7.88 3.08
N SER A 18 -11.33 7.88 2.19
CA SER A 18 -10.71 9.09 1.65
C SER A 18 -10.35 8.93 0.17
N SER A 19 -11.10 9.63 -0.69
CA SER A 19 -10.85 9.68 -2.13
C SER A 19 -9.54 10.38 -2.47
N GLU A 20 -9.11 11.36 -1.67
CA GLU A 20 -7.83 12.05 -1.84
C GLU A 20 -6.66 11.09 -1.69
N LYS A 21 -6.59 10.35 -0.57
CA LYS A 21 -5.54 9.34 -0.31
C LYS A 21 -5.59 8.20 -1.31
N ALA A 22 -6.77 7.80 -1.74
CA ALA A 22 -6.92 6.78 -2.78
C ALA A 22 -6.35 7.27 -4.13
N ASN A 23 -6.56 8.54 -4.48
CA ASN A 23 -6.00 9.12 -5.69
C ASN A 23 -4.46 9.18 -5.63
N GLU A 24 -3.86 9.52 -4.49
CA GLU A 24 -2.40 9.46 -4.31
C GLU A 24 -1.87 8.05 -4.61
N LEU A 25 -2.51 7.02 -4.05
CA LEU A 25 -2.15 5.61 -4.29
C LEU A 25 -2.36 5.17 -5.75
N ILE A 26 -3.41 5.68 -6.41
CA ILE A 26 -3.66 5.44 -7.85
C ILE A 26 -2.54 6.04 -8.71
N GLU A 27 -2.08 7.25 -8.40
CA GLU A 27 -1.01 7.89 -9.16
C GLU A 27 0.33 7.16 -8.97
N ILE A 28 0.62 6.64 -7.77
CA ILE A 28 1.76 5.73 -7.55
C ILE A 28 1.63 4.48 -8.43
N LYS A 29 0.43 3.89 -8.48
CA LYS A 29 0.17 2.72 -9.32
C LYS A 29 0.45 2.98 -10.80
N LYS A 30 0.03 4.13 -11.32
CA LYS A 30 0.20 4.52 -12.73
C LYS A 30 1.62 4.92 -13.09
N SER A 31 2.35 5.53 -12.14
CA SER A 31 3.71 6.04 -12.36
C SER A 31 4.80 4.97 -12.23
N SER A 32 4.48 3.82 -11.66
CA SER A 32 5.44 2.72 -11.50
C SER A 32 5.66 1.97 -12.81
N PHE A 33 6.92 1.79 -13.21
CA PHE A 33 7.30 1.12 -14.47
C PHE A 33 7.56 -0.38 -14.28
N THR A 34 7.85 -0.81 -13.04
CA THR A 34 8.09 -2.22 -12.71
C THR A 34 7.23 -2.67 -11.53
N GLY A 35 6.95 -3.97 -11.45
CA GLY A 35 6.17 -4.53 -10.34
C GLY A 35 6.86 -4.38 -8.97
N THR A 36 8.20 -4.40 -8.94
CA THR A 36 8.98 -4.19 -7.71
C THR A 36 8.97 -2.74 -7.25
N GLU A 37 9.07 -1.78 -8.19
CA GLU A 37 8.92 -0.36 -7.89
C GLU A 37 7.51 -0.06 -7.36
N LEU A 38 6.49 -0.61 -8.02
CA LEU A 38 5.11 -0.50 -7.56
C LEU A 38 4.95 -1.01 -6.14
N LEU A 39 5.39 -2.25 -5.87
CA LEU A 39 5.30 -2.84 -4.54
C LEU A 39 5.99 -1.99 -3.48
N MET A 40 7.19 -1.51 -3.77
CA MET A 40 7.96 -0.72 -2.81
C MET A 40 7.30 0.63 -2.54
N SER A 41 7.02 1.40 -3.58
CA SER A 41 6.45 2.75 -3.47
C SER A 41 5.03 2.74 -2.90
N PHE A 42 4.18 1.82 -3.37
CA PHE A 42 2.82 1.69 -2.89
C PHE A 42 2.76 1.30 -1.41
N THR A 43 3.54 0.29 -1.03
CA THR A 43 3.55 -0.22 0.36
C THR A 43 4.15 0.82 1.31
N TYR A 44 5.16 1.57 0.88
CA TYR A 44 5.71 2.68 1.65
C TYR A 44 4.67 3.79 1.86
N GLU A 45 4.00 4.26 0.80
CA GLU A 45 3.00 5.33 0.93
C GLU A 45 1.82 4.90 1.78
N LEU A 46 1.34 3.66 1.60
CA LEU A 46 0.29 3.09 2.43
C LEU A 46 0.68 3.05 3.92
N SER A 47 1.95 2.78 4.23
CA SER A 47 2.46 2.84 5.61
C SER A 47 2.44 4.25 6.20
N LEU A 48 2.72 5.28 5.39
CA LEU A 48 2.64 6.67 5.84
C LEU A 48 1.20 7.13 6.08
N ILE A 49 0.28 6.70 5.20
CA ILE A 49 -1.15 6.99 5.29
C ILE A 49 -1.74 6.39 6.56
N THR A 50 -1.53 5.08 6.77
CA THR A 50 -2.07 4.33 7.92
C THR A 50 -1.47 4.83 9.24
N LYS A 51 -0.19 5.22 9.27
CA LYS A 51 0.42 5.83 10.46
C LYS A 51 -0.28 7.11 10.92
N LYS A 52 -0.81 7.90 9.99
CA LYS A 52 -1.43 9.20 10.28
C LYS A 52 -2.94 9.10 10.49
N ASP A 53 -3.53 7.94 10.24
CA ASP A 53 -4.98 7.75 10.16
C ASP A 53 -5.36 6.37 10.69
N GLU A 54 -5.85 6.37 11.94
CA GLU A 54 -6.20 5.16 12.69
C GLU A 54 -7.35 4.38 12.02
N GLU A 55 -8.33 5.07 11.43
CA GLU A 55 -9.44 4.42 10.71
C GLU A 55 -8.92 3.66 9.48
N LEU A 56 -7.97 4.23 8.75
CA LEU A 56 -7.32 3.54 7.64
C LEU A 56 -6.43 2.40 8.12
N ASP A 57 -5.70 2.53 9.23
CA ASP A 57 -4.90 1.41 9.76
C ASP A 57 -5.80 0.24 10.21
N GLU A 58 -6.94 0.50 10.83
CA GLU A 58 -7.92 -0.56 11.15
C GLU A 58 -8.47 -1.25 9.89
N LEU A 59 -8.70 -0.48 8.81
CA LEU A 59 -9.31 -0.99 7.58
C LEU A 59 -8.35 -1.81 6.70
N VAL A 60 -7.10 -1.36 6.55
CA VAL A 60 -6.11 -1.94 5.62
C VAL A 60 -4.80 -2.35 6.28
N GLY A 61 -4.66 -2.24 7.60
CA GLY A 61 -3.41 -2.50 8.30
C GLY A 61 -2.95 -3.96 8.24
N SER A 62 -3.88 -4.92 8.20
CA SER A 62 -3.56 -6.34 7.96
C SER A 62 -3.04 -6.57 6.54
N ASP A 63 -3.69 -5.95 5.53
CA ASP A 63 -3.28 -6.02 4.14
C ASP A 63 -1.89 -5.38 3.93
N LEU A 64 -1.62 -4.25 4.58
CA LEU A 64 -0.31 -3.59 4.58
C LEU A 64 0.77 -4.50 5.20
N THR A 65 0.48 -5.16 6.32
CA THR A 65 1.43 -6.08 6.97
C THR A 65 1.80 -7.25 6.06
N GLU A 66 0.83 -7.78 5.32
CA GLU A 66 1.10 -8.83 4.32
C GLU A 66 1.96 -8.31 3.15
N LEU A 67 1.71 -7.08 2.68
CA LEU A 67 2.53 -6.46 1.63
C LEU A 67 3.97 -6.23 2.09
N ILE A 68 4.19 -5.72 3.31
CA ILE A 68 5.52 -5.55 3.91
C ILE A 68 6.23 -6.91 4.00
N SER A 69 5.53 -7.93 4.52
CA SER A 69 6.08 -9.28 4.63
C SER A 69 6.45 -9.87 3.28
N TYR A 70 5.65 -9.61 2.24
CA TYR A 70 5.95 -10.04 0.88
C TYR A 70 7.18 -9.33 0.33
N CYS A 71 7.27 -8.01 0.50
CA CYS A 71 8.43 -7.21 0.09
C CYS A 71 9.72 -7.75 0.73
N GLN A 72 9.70 -8.02 2.04
CA GLN A 72 10.85 -8.60 2.75
C GLN A 72 11.26 -9.97 2.20
N LYS A 73 10.28 -10.84 1.88
CA LYS A 73 10.55 -12.17 1.30
C LYS A 73 11.25 -12.11 -0.06
N ILE A 74 11.01 -11.06 -0.84
CA ILE A 74 11.65 -10.86 -2.15
C ILE A 74 12.89 -9.96 -2.09
N GLY A 75 13.38 -9.64 -0.87
CA GLY A 75 14.59 -8.84 -0.66
C GLY A 75 14.40 -7.33 -0.73
N LEU A 76 13.15 -6.84 -0.77
CA LEU A 76 12.85 -5.41 -0.66
C LEU A 76 12.73 -5.01 0.81
N SER A 77 13.64 -4.15 1.25
CA SER A 77 13.59 -3.58 2.59
C SER A 77 12.73 -2.32 2.58
N ILE A 78 11.47 -2.46 2.94
CA ILE A 78 10.62 -1.31 3.26
C ILE A 78 10.92 -0.92 4.69
N LYS A 79 11.36 0.32 4.89
CA LYS A 79 11.51 0.87 6.23
C LYS A 79 10.12 0.98 6.82
N ASP A 80 9.75 0.02 7.66
CA ASP A 80 8.51 0.09 8.41
C ASP A 80 8.57 1.35 9.28
N VAL A 81 7.59 2.23 9.08
CA VAL A 81 7.53 3.52 9.78
C VAL A 81 6.52 3.45 10.92
N ARG A 82 5.89 2.30 11.16
CA ARG A 82 4.96 2.08 12.28
C ARG A 82 5.66 2.23 13.62
#